data_AF-A0A1E3VFW3-F1
#
_entry.id   AF-A0A1E3VFW3-F1
#
_cell.length_a   1.000
_cell.length_b   1.000
_cell.length_c   1.000
_cell.angle_alpha   90.00
_cell.angle_beta   90.00
_cell.angle_gamma   90.00
#
_symmetry.space_group_name_H-M   'P 1'
#
loop_
_entity.id
_entity.type
_entity.pdbx_description
1 polymer ?
#
loop_
_entity_poly.entity_id
_entity_poly.type
_entity_poly.pdbx_seq_one_letter_code
_entity_poly.pdbx_strand_id
1 'polypeptide(L)'
;MDKTVPSGAAMLLDFVREMEVGRSDRASYDVIYGNNQDKLPRPITSMTLDEVAAAQPGWSRRFGSSAAGGYQFMRNTLDAPRTLRDIEGEMGLTGKERFTPELQDRMAYHLLKRRGYKDFAAGRMMPAEFGRRLAQEWASLPVLAETRGAKGKVRRGQSYYAGDGLNKALVRPERVEAVLQRVRAAARREDAAAGPVRPKPIRRSGRFWTWLLTAGGSTVTALKELNLVALDWRVQLAILTVIVGFAAYAITSMPAVRQALGMK
;
A
#
# COMPACT_ATOMS: atom_id res chain seq x y z
N MET A 1 -10.22 -13.35 -7.38
CA MET A 1 -9.63 -12.06 -7.75
C MET A 1 -10.71 -10.99 -7.68
N ASP A 2 -10.58 -10.10 -6.69
CA ASP A 2 -11.38 -8.90 -6.52
C ASP A 2 -11.22 -7.93 -7.70
N LYS A 3 -12.32 -7.30 -8.11
CA LYS A 3 -12.36 -6.42 -9.30
C LYS A 3 -11.68 -5.06 -9.10
N THR A 4 -11.37 -4.68 -7.85
CA THR A 4 -10.67 -3.42 -7.54
C THR A 4 -9.16 -3.57 -7.63
N VAL A 5 -8.64 -4.80 -7.79
CA VAL A 5 -7.22 -5.06 -8.01
C VAL A 5 -6.90 -4.88 -9.50
N PRO A 6 -5.96 -3.99 -9.87
CA PRO A 6 -5.55 -3.79 -11.26
C PRO A 6 -5.07 -5.08 -11.93
N SER A 7 -5.24 -5.18 -13.25
CA SER A 7 -5.00 -6.43 -14.00
C SER A 7 -3.57 -6.96 -13.83
N GLY A 8 -2.58 -6.08 -13.82
CA GLY A 8 -1.19 -6.46 -13.56
C GLY A 8 -0.96 -6.95 -12.12
N ALA A 9 -1.61 -6.33 -11.13
CA ALA A 9 -1.49 -6.75 -9.75
C ALA A 9 -2.17 -8.10 -9.52
N ALA A 10 -3.35 -8.30 -10.11
CA ALA A 10 -4.09 -9.56 -10.09
C ALA A 10 -3.23 -10.72 -10.62
N MET A 11 -2.58 -10.53 -11.78
CA MET A 11 -1.68 -11.54 -12.34
C MET A 11 -0.52 -11.90 -11.41
N LEU A 12 0.06 -10.90 -10.73
CA LEU A 12 1.13 -11.14 -9.76
C LEU A 12 0.62 -11.88 -8.53
N LEU A 13 -0.56 -11.50 -8.01
CA LEU A 13 -1.17 -12.14 -6.85
C LEU A 13 -1.60 -13.57 -7.13
N ASP A 14 -2.13 -13.87 -8.32
CA ASP A 14 -2.45 -15.26 -8.70
C ASP A 14 -1.19 -16.13 -8.69
N PHE A 15 -0.07 -15.61 -9.22
CA PHE A 15 1.21 -16.29 -9.18
C PHE A 15 1.73 -16.48 -7.75
N VAL A 16 1.67 -15.44 -6.90
CA VAL A 16 2.06 -15.54 -5.48
C VAL A 16 1.24 -16.61 -4.78
N ARG A 17 -0.08 -16.62 -4.96
CA ARG A 17 -0.99 -17.58 -4.32
C ARG A 17 -0.66 -19.01 -4.75
N GLU A 18 -0.42 -19.24 -6.04
CA GLU A 18 0.04 -20.54 -6.54
C GLU A 18 1.34 -20.99 -5.85
N MET A 19 2.29 -20.07 -5.64
CA MET A 19 3.56 -20.42 -5.00
C MET A 19 3.46 -20.64 -3.50
N GLU A 20 2.59 -19.90 -2.81
CA GLU A 20 2.41 -19.99 -1.36
C GLU A 20 1.63 -21.24 -0.94
N VAL A 21 0.61 -21.62 -1.71
CA VAL A 21 -0.32 -22.70 -1.32
C VAL A 21 -0.42 -23.85 -2.32
N GLY A 22 0.35 -23.81 -3.41
CA GLY A 22 0.42 -24.89 -4.40
C GLY A 22 -0.82 -25.03 -5.30
N ARG A 23 -1.75 -24.07 -5.25
CA ARG A 23 -3.01 -24.09 -6.01
C ARG A 23 -3.54 -22.68 -6.28
N SER A 24 -4.33 -22.54 -7.35
CA SER A 24 -4.84 -21.24 -7.82
C SER A 24 -6.36 -21.11 -7.80
N ASP A 25 -7.08 -22.20 -7.54
CA ASP A 25 -8.54 -22.26 -7.45
C ASP A 25 -9.09 -21.64 -6.16
N ARG A 26 -10.41 -21.57 -6.00
CA ARG A 26 -11.05 -20.93 -4.85
C ARG A 26 -10.64 -21.54 -3.50
N ALA A 27 -10.31 -22.82 -3.44
CA ALA A 27 -9.87 -23.44 -2.19
C ALA A 27 -8.50 -22.93 -1.70
N SER A 28 -7.69 -22.30 -2.57
CA SER A 28 -6.44 -21.63 -2.17
C SER A 28 -6.62 -20.62 -1.04
N TYR A 29 -7.76 -19.91 -1.00
CA TYR A 29 -8.05 -18.90 0.02
C TYR A 29 -8.38 -19.48 1.40
N ASP A 30 -8.61 -20.79 1.50
CA ASP A 30 -8.89 -21.45 2.77
C ASP A 30 -7.67 -22.17 3.37
N VAL A 31 -6.54 -22.20 2.64
CA VAL A 31 -5.34 -22.93 3.08
C VAL A 31 -4.71 -22.27 4.30
N ILE A 32 -4.43 -23.09 5.31
CA ILE A 32 -3.57 -22.72 6.44
C ILE A 32 -2.27 -23.52 6.35
N TYR A 33 -1.26 -23.07 7.10
CA TYR A 33 0.05 -23.70 7.13
C TYR A 33 0.00 -25.24 7.22
N GLY A 34 0.80 -25.90 6.38
CA GLY A 34 0.88 -27.36 6.33
C GLY A 34 -0.38 -28.04 5.77
N ASN A 35 -1.22 -27.32 5.04
CA ASN A 35 -2.49 -27.82 4.49
C ASN A 35 -3.44 -28.39 5.56
N ASN A 36 -3.51 -27.73 6.73
CA ASN A 36 -4.28 -28.21 7.88
C ASN A 36 -5.74 -27.68 7.92
N GLN A 37 -6.23 -27.03 6.86
CA GLN A 37 -7.54 -26.35 6.86
C GLN A 37 -8.71 -27.30 7.10
N ASP A 38 -8.59 -28.55 6.67
CA ASP A 38 -9.62 -29.59 6.87
C ASP A 38 -9.76 -30.00 8.34
N LYS A 39 -8.81 -29.60 9.20
CA LYS A 39 -8.86 -29.82 10.66
C LYS A 39 -9.56 -28.68 11.41
N LEU A 40 -10.07 -27.67 10.71
CA LEU A 40 -10.82 -26.55 11.27
C LEU A 40 -12.33 -26.85 11.23
N PRO A 41 -13.11 -26.35 12.20
CA PRO A 41 -14.55 -26.59 12.25
C PRO A 41 -15.33 -25.89 11.11
N ARG A 42 -14.72 -24.88 10.48
CA ARG A 42 -15.27 -24.15 9.33
C ARG A 42 -14.14 -23.55 8.50
N PRO A 43 -14.38 -23.25 7.21
CA PRO A 43 -13.41 -22.58 6.36
C PRO A 43 -13.04 -21.19 6.90
N ILE A 44 -11.76 -20.82 6.83
CA ILE A 44 -11.28 -19.51 7.32
C ILE A 44 -11.93 -18.35 6.55
N THR A 45 -12.34 -18.55 5.31
CA THR A 45 -13.06 -17.53 4.52
C THR A 45 -14.48 -17.23 5.03
N SER A 46 -15.01 -18.08 5.92
CA SER A 46 -16.27 -17.82 6.64
C SER A 46 -16.07 -17.04 7.94
N MET A 47 -14.83 -16.95 8.44
CA MET A 47 -14.47 -16.25 9.67
C MET A 47 -14.31 -14.74 9.41
N THR A 48 -14.45 -13.94 10.45
CA THR A 48 -14.04 -12.53 10.46
C THR A 48 -12.53 -12.40 10.64
N LEU A 49 -11.97 -11.24 10.31
CA LEU A 49 -10.56 -10.95 10.55
C LEU A 49 -10.16 -11.14 12.02
N ASP A 50 -10.98 -10.65 12.96
CA ASP A 50 -10.77 -10.83 14.39
C ASP A 50 -10.75 -12.31 14.79
N GLU A 51 -11.67 -13.11 14.26
CA GLU A 51 -11.70 -14.55 14.52
C GLU A 51 -10.46 -15.25 13.97
N VAL A 52 -9.99 -14.87 12.76
CA VAL A 52 -8.75 -15.41 12.17
C VAL A 52 -7.55 -15.02 13.04
N ALA A 53 -7.41 -13.74 13.39
CA ALA A 53 -6.34 -13.23 14.24
C ALA A 53 -6.30 -13.90 15.63
N ALA A 54 -7.47 -14.20 16.18
CA ALA A 54 -7.63 -14.90 17.46
C ALA A 54 -7.28 -16.40 17.36
N ALA A 55 -7.53 -17.05 16.21
CA ALA A 55 -7.23 -18.47 16.00
C ALA A 55 -5.75 -18.74 15.69
N GLN A 56 -5.06 -17.80 15.03
CA GLN A 56 -3.67 -17.90 14.60
C GLN A 56 -2.67 -18.39 15.68
N PRO A 57 -2.70 -17.94 16.96
CA PRO A 57 -1.85 -18.50 18.01
C PRO A 57 -2.06 -19.99 18.28
N GLY A 58 -3.31 -20.44 18.17
CA GLY A 58 -3.65 -21.86 18.27
C GLY A 58 -3.04 -22.66 17.12
N TRP A 59 -3.09 -22.11 15.91
CA TRP A 59 -2.48 -22.72 14.72
C TRP A 59 -0.97 -22.79 14.81
N SER A 60 -0.29 -21.74 15.30
CA SER A 60 1.15 -21.79 15.54
C SER A 60 1.53 -22.94 16.48
N ARG A 61 0.80 -23.11 17.60
CA ARG A 61 1.07 -24.17 18.58
C ARG A 61 0.77 -25.57 18.04
N ARG A 62 -0.31 -25.72 17.25
CA ARG A 62 -0.79 -27.02 16.79
C ARG A 62 -0.16 -27.49 15.48
N PHE A 63 0.18 -26.55 14.60
CA PHE A 63 0.61 -26.82 13.22
C PHE A 63 1.98 -26.24 12.88
N GLY A 64 2.58 -25.41 13.75
CA GLY A 64 3.92 -24.86 13.58
C GLY A 64 3.99 -23.45 12.99
N SER A 65 2.89 -22.92 12.45
CA SER A 65 2.82 -21.52 11.97
C SER A 65 1.39 -20.96 12.03
N SER A 66 1.30 -19.63 12.03
CA SER A 66 0.05 -18.87 11.99
C SER A 66 -0.39 -18.49 10.57
N ALA A 67 0.37 -18.90 9.56
CA ALA A 67 0.10 -18.53 8.18
C ALA A 67 -1.27 -19.04 7.71
N ALA A 68 -2.07 -18.14 7.13
CA ALA A 68 -3.45 -18.40 6.75
C ALA A 68 -3.84 -17.68 5.46
N GLY A 69 -4.75 -18.30 4.71
CA GLY A 69 -5.27 -17.77 3.46
C GLY A 69 -4.34 -17.99 2.28
N GLY A 70 -4.81 -17.58 1.10
CA GLY A 70 -4.09 -17.79 -0.17
C GLY A 70 -2.75 -17.04 -0.23
N TYR A 71 -2.58 -16.04 0.62
CA TYR A 71 -1.36 -15.21 0.70
C TYR A 71 -0.58 -15.42 1.99
N GLN A 72 -0.92 -16.45 2.78
CA GLN A 72 -0.22 -16.87 3.98
C GLN A 72 0.03 -15.73 4.99
N PHE A 73 -1.02 -14.95 5.29
CA PHE A 73 -0.97 -13.86 6.26
C PHE A 73 -0.60 -14.38 7.66
N MET A 74 0.37 -13.72 8.30
CA MET A 74 0.92 -14.16 9.58
C MET A 74 0.46 -13.27 10.75
N ARG A 75 0.50 -13.82 11.96
CA ARG A 75 0.27 -13.07 13.19
C ARG A 75 1.50 -12.26 13.64
N ASN A 76 2.68 -12.87 13.60
CA ASN A 76 3.93 -12.25 14.05
C ASN A 76 5.00 -12.52 12.99
N THR A 77 5.52 -11.47 12.37
CA THR A 77 6.76 -11.54 11.59
C THR A 77 7.90 -11.08 12.48
N LEU A 78 8.87 -11.97 12.75
CA LEU A 78 9.99 -11.75 13.67
C LEU A 78 10.84 -10.49 13.37
N ASP A 79 10.73 -9.90 12.17
CA ASP A 79 11.58 -8.78 11.74
C ASP A 79 10.83 -7.60 11.07
N ALA A 80 9.49 -7.48 11.18
CA ALA A 80 8.76 -6.30 10.65
C ALA A 80 7.27 -6.21 11.06
N PRO A 81 6.66 -5.00 11.00
CA PRO A 81 5.20 -4.83 11.05
C PRO A 81 4.57 -5.37 9.75
N ARG A 82 4.16 -6.63 9.74
CA ARG A 82 3.51 -7.31 8.59
C ARG A 82 2.42 -8.27 9.05
N THR A 83 1.91 -8.02 10.25
CA THR A 83 0.89 -8.83 10.87
C THR A 83 -0.45 -8.54 10.20
N LEU A 84 -1.40 -9.47 10.32
CA LEU A 84 -2.78 -9.25 9.89
C LEU A 84 -3.35 -7.92 10.47
N ARG A 85 -2.98 -7.60 11.72
CA ARG A 85 -3.37 -6.37 12.43
C ARG A 85 -2.76 -5.10 11.84
N ASP A 86 -1.52 -5.17 11.35
CA ASP A 86 -0.89 -4.01 10.70
C ASP A 86 -1.64 -3.67 9.41
N ILE A 87 -1.99 -4.70 8.62
CA ILE A 87 -2.77 -4.53 7.39
C ILE A 87 -4.16 -3.98 7.70
N GLU A 88 -4.83 -4.50 8.74
CA GLU A 88 -6.11 -3.99 9.23
C GLU A 88 -6.04 -2.49 9.55
N GLY A 89 -5.05 -2.08 10.35
CA GLY A 89 -4.85 -0.67 10.71
C GLY A 89 -4.54 0.22 9.51
N GLU A 90 -3.64 -0.23 8.62
CA GLU A 90 -3.26 0.51 7.41
C GLU A 90 -4.42 0.65 6.40
N MET A 91 -5.35 -0.30 6.38
CA MET A 91 -6.52 -0.28 5.50
C MET A 91 -7.78 0.30 6.16
N GLY A 92 -7.73 0.63 7.46
CA GLY A 92 -8.89 1.11 8.21
C GLY A 92 -10.00 0.07 8.37
N LEU A 93 -9.63 -1.21 8.45
CA LEU A 93 -10.58 -2.32 8.69
C LEU A 93 -10.95 -2.38 10.16
N THR A 94 -12.17 -2.84 10.45
CA THR A 94 -12.71 -2.91 11.80
C THR A 94 -12.42 -4.24 12.51
N GLY A 95 -11.96 -5.25 11.78
CA GLY A 95 -11.77 -6.62 12.26
C GLY A 95 -13.03 -7.49 12.09
N LYS A 96 -14.20 -6.87 11.92
CA LYS A 96 -15.50 -7.56 11.76
C LYS A 96 -15.78 -7.99 10.33
N GLU A 97 -14.99 -7.53 9.37
CA GLU A 97 -15.11 -7.94 7.98
C GLU A 97 -14.81 -9.43 7.84
N ARG A 98 -15.60 -10.14 7.03
CA ARG A 98 -15.33 -11.55 6.71
C ARG A 98 -14.05 -11.65 5.90
N PHE A 99 -13.23 -12.66 6.21
CA PHE A 99 -11.97 -12.96 5.56
C PHE A 99 -12.13 -13.63 4.18
N THR A 100 -13.04 -13.07 3.37
CA THR A 100 -13.41 -13.58 2.05
C THR A 100 -12.22 -13.53 1.09
N PRO A 101 -12.26 -14.28 -0.03
CA PRO A 101 -11.26 -14.16 -1.09
C PRO A 101 -11.02 -12.72 -1.53
N GLU A 102 -12.09 -11.94 -1.69
CA GLU A 102 -12.03 -10.56 -2.15
C GLU A 102 -11.33 -9.65 -1.14
N LEU A 103 -11.55 -9.89 0.16
CA LEU A 103 -10.81 -9.18 1.20
C LEU A 103 -9.34 -9.59 1.20
N GLN A 104 -9.03 -10.88 1.09
CA GLN A 104 -7.66 -11.36 0.97
C GLN A 104 -6.93 -10.77 -0.24
N ASP A 105 -7.58 -10.68 -1.40
CA ASP A 105 -7.05 -10.06 -2.61
C ASP A 105 -6.71 -8.58 -2.38
N ARG A 106 -7.62 -7.83 -1.75
CA ARG A 106 -7.39 -6.41 -1.43
C ARG A 106 -6.26 -6.21 -0.41
N MET A 107 -6.19 -7.07 0.60
CA MET A 107 -5.11 -7.07 1.59
C MET A 107 -3.76 -7.41 0.96
N ALA A 108 -3.69 -8.42 0.09
CA ALA A 108 -2.46 -8.78 -0.60
C ALA A 108 -2.04 -7.71 -1.61
N TYR A 109 -3.00 -7.07 -2.29
CA TYR A 109 -2.71 -5.90 -3.12
C TYR A 109 -2.17 -4.73 -2.30
N HIS A 110 -2.66 -4.55 -1.07
CA HIS A 110 -2.11 -3.59 -0.14
C HIS A 110 -0.64 -3.86 0.20
N LEU A 111 -0.28 -5.13 0.43
CA LEU A 111 1.12 -5.54 0.60
C LEU A 111 1.97 -5.27 -0.65
N LEU A 112 1.44 -5.52 -1.85
CA LEU A 112 2.13 -5.16 -3.10
C LEU A 112 2.43 -3.65 -3.19
N LYS A 113 1.46 -2.80 -2.86
CA LYS A 113 1.67 -1.34 -2.82
C LYS A 113 2.77 -0.98 -1.84
N ARG A 114 2.78 -1.59 -0.64
CA ARG A 114 3.83 -1.41 0.37
C ARG A 114 5.22 -1.80 -0.15
N ARG A 115 5.30 -2.82 -1.01
CA ARG A 115 6.54 -3.24 -1.69
C ARG A 115 6.92 -2.42 -2.93
N GLY A 116 6.15 -1.37 -3.25
CA GLY A 116 6.46 -0.46 -4.35
C GLY A 116 5.92 -0.89 -5.70
N TYR A 117 4.82 -1.67 -5.72
CA TYR A 117 4.16 -2.09 -6.96
C TYR A 117 3.87 -0.91 -7.90
N LYS A 118 3.44 0.24 -7.39
CA LYS A 118 3.17 1.43 -8.22
C LYS A 118 4.41 1.92 -8.96
N ASP A 119 5.56 1.93 -8.31
CA ASP A 119 6.82 2.36 -8.93
C ASP A 119 7.32 1.33 -9.94
N PHE A 120 7.18 0.04 -9.63
CA PHE A 120 7.48 -1.04 -10.57
C PHE A 120 6.59 -0.98 -11.82
N ALA A 121 5.28 -0.87 -11.64
CA ALA A 121 4.30 -0.77 -12.72
C ALA A 121 4.57 0.44 -13.62
N ALA A 122 4.84 1.60 -13.02
CA ALA A 122 5.24 2.83 -13.73
C ALA A 122 6.64 2.75 -14.36
N GLY A 123 7.41 1.68 -14.11
CA GLY A 123 8.75 1.51 -14.65
C GLY A 123 9.84 2.32 -13.95
N ARG A 124 9.56 2.87 -12.77
CA ARG A 124 10.48 3.63 -11.91
C ARG A 124 11.26 2.72 -10.95
N MET A 125 10.97 1.42 -10.93
CA MET A 125 11.71 0.42 -10.15
C MET A 125 12.17 -0.73 -11.04
N MET A 126 13.42 -1.14 -10.87
CA MET A 126 14.01 -2.26 -11.60
C MET A 126 13.39 -3.60 -11.16
N PRO A 127 13.20 -4.57 -12.07
CA PRO A 127 12.64 -5.88 -11.73
C PRO A 127 13.39 -6.59 -10.60
N ALA A 128 14.73 -6.51 -10.58
CA ALA A 128 15.54 -7.15 -9.54
C ALA A 128 15.26 -6.58 -8.13
N GLU A 129 15.09 -5.25 -8.03
CA GLU A 129 14.76 -4.58 -6.78
C GLU A 129 13.33 -4.90 -6.34
N PHE A 130 12.37 -4.88 -7.27
CA PHE A 130 11.01 -5.27 -6.93
C PHE A 130 10.93 -6.73 -6.51
N GLY A 131 11.61 -7.64 -7.22
CA GLY A 131 11.72 -9.06 -6.85
C GLY A 131 12.32 -9.27 -5.47
N ARG A 132 13.37 -8.52 -5.08
CA ARG A 132 13.90 -8.52 -3.72
C ARG A 132 12.85 -8.09 -2.68
N ARG A 133 12.09 -7.02 -2.97
CA ARG A 133 11.01 -6.54 -2.08
C ARG A 133 9.85 -7.53 -1.98
N LEU A 134 9.53 -8.25 -3.05
CA LEU A 134 8.55 -9.33 -3.05
C LEU A 134 9.04 -10.52 -2.21
N ALA A 135 10.30 -10.93 -2.35
CA ALA A 135 10.90 -12.01 -1.55
C ALA A 135 10.98 -11.69 -0.04
N GLN A 136 10.92 -10.40 0.33
CA GLN A 136 10.76 -9.98 1.73
C GLN A 136 9.32 -10.09 2.24
N GLU A 137 8.33 -10.17 1.35
CA GLU A 137 6.92 -10.35 1.75
C GLU A 137 6.54 -11.82 1.72
N TRP A 138 6.91 -12.52 0.65
CA TRP A 138 6.60 -13.92 0.40
C TRP A 138 7.89 -14.73 0.30
N ALA A 139 8.16 -15.54 1.32
CA ALA A 139 9.40 -16.29 1.44
C ALA A 139 9.57 -17.39 0.38
N SER A 140 8.45 -17.80 -0.25
CA SER A 140 8.41 -18.72 -1.39
C SER A 140 9.06 -18.14 -2.66
N LEU A 141 9.20 -16.81 -2.73
CA LEU A 141 9.80 -16.15 -3.88
C LEU A 141 11.32 -15.99 -3.71
N PRO A 142 12.11 -16.24 -4.77
CA PRO A 142 13.55 -16.02 -4.75
C PRO A 142 13.91 -14.55 -4.87
N VAL A 143 15.09 -14.17 -4.36
CA VAL A 143 15.77 -12.95 -4.80
C VAL A 143 16.25 -13.12 -6.25
N LEU A 144 16.19 -12.03 -7.03
CA LEU A 144 16.52 -12.05 -8.47
C LEU A 144 17.97 -11.62 -8.77
N ALA A 145 18.70 -11.17 -7.76
CA ALA A 145 20.12 -10.82 -7.82
C ALA A 145 20.77 -11.11 -6.46
N GLU A 146 22.10 -11.18 -6.43
CA GLU A 146 22.82 -11.23 -5.16
C GLU A 146 22.48 -9.97 -4.31
N THR A 147 22.18 -10.18 -3.04
CA THR A 147 21.81 -9.10 -2.11
C THR A 147 22.12 -9.49 -0.67
N ARG A 148 22.04 -8.53 0.24
CA ARG A 148 21.90 -8.81 1.68
C ARG A 148 20.46 -9.28 1.95
N GLY A 149 20.32 -10.51 2.45
CA GLY A 149 19.11 -11.11 2.99
C GLY A 149 19.02 -10.93 4.51
N ALA A 150 18.03 -11.57 5.13
CA ALA A 150 17.78 -11.44 6.57
C ALA A 150 18.90 -11.99 7.46
N LYS A 151 19.54 -13.11 7.04
CA LYS A 151 20.58 -13.80 7.81
C LYS A 151 22.00 -13.66 7.23
N GLY A 152 22.17 -12.93 6.13
CA GLY A 152 23.47 -12.78 5.48
C GLY A 152 23.36 -12.47 3.99
N LYS A 153 24.46 -12.66 3.25
CA LYS A 153 24.43 -12.55 1.79
C LYS A 153 23.63 -13.72 1.21
N VAL A 154 22.73 -13.42 0.28
CA VAL A 154 21.94 -14.41 -0.45
C VAL A 154 22.16 -14.24 -1.94
N ARG A 155 22.27 -15.35 -2.65
CA ARG A 155 22.48 -15.41 -4.10
C ARG A 155 21.14 -15.47 -4.84
N ARG A 156 21.16 -15.08 -6.11
CA ARG A 156 20.01 -15.23 -7.02
C ARG A 156 19.43 -16.65 -6.93
N GLY A 157 18.12 -16.77 -6.80
CA GLY A 157 17.42 -18.05 -6.64
C GLY A 157 17.20 -18.51 -5.21
N GLN A 158 17.84 -17.88 -4.22
CA GLN A 158 17.60 -18.19 -2.81
C GLN A 158 16.46 -17.34 -2.24
N SER A 159 15.80 -17.83 -1.19
CA SER A 159 14.86 -17.00 -0.40
C SER A 159 15.62 -15.83 0.23
N TYR A 160 14.93 -14.70 0.43
CA TYR A 160 15.47 -13.58 1.21
C TYR A 160 15.86 -14.00 2.65
N TYR A 161 15.21 -15.05 3.14
CA TYR A 161 15.40 -15.62 4.47
C TYR A 161 16.34 -16.83 4.51
N ALA A 162 17.03 -17.13 3.42
CA ALA A 162 17.97 -18.26 3.37
C ALA A 162 18.98 -18.19 4.52
N GLY A 163 19.15 -19.32 5.21
CA GLY A 163 19.99 -19.45 6.42
C GLY A 163 19.23 -19.56 7.73
N ASP A 164 17.89 -19.43 7.73
CA ASP A 164 17.06 -19.62 8.94
C ASP A 164 16.62 -21.08 9.19
N GLY A 165 16.89 -21.99 8.24
CA GLY A 165 16.51 -23.40 8.31
C GLY A 165 15.03 -23.69 8.02
N LEU A 166 14.20 -22.67 7.83
CA LEU A 166 12.75 -22.79 7.68
C LEU A 166 12.27 -22.36 6.28
N ASN A 167 12.76 -21.23 5.78
CA ASN A 167 12.27 -20.61 4.57
C ASN A 167 13.07 -21.02 3.34
N LYS A 168 12.36 -21.38 2.25
CA LYS A 168 12.95 -21.77 0.97
C LYS A 168 12.17 -21.14 -0.18
N ALA A 169 12.91 -20.73 -1.22
CA ALA A 169 12.28 -20.33 -2.47
C ALA A 169 11.75 -21.58 -3.18
N LEU A 170 10.51 -21.50 -3.67
CA LEU A 170 9.79 -22.60 -4.31
C LEU A 170 9.75 -22.45 -5.84
N VAL A 171 10.30 -21.36 -6.37
CA VAL A 171 10.28 -21.03 -7.79
C VAL A 171 11.63 -20.53 -8.29
N ARG A 172 11.93 -20.82 -9.56
CA ARG A 172 13.12 -20.30 -10.24
C ARG A 172 12.99 -18.80 -10.54
N PRO A 173 14.07 -18.01 -10.42
CA PRO A 173 14.06 -16.58 -10.73
C PRO A 173 13.51 -16.24 -12.12
N GLU A 174 13.80 -17.05 -13.14
CA GLU A 174 13.36 -16.80 -14.51
C GLU A 174 11.83 -16.76 -14.64
N ARG A 175 11.13 -17.62 -13.88
CA ARG A 175 9.66 -17.65 -13.87
C ARG A 175 9.11 -16.38 -13.22
N VAL A 176 9.74 -15.90 -12.15
CA VAL A 176 9.36 -14.63 -11.50
C VAL A 176 9.60 -13.45 -12.44
N GLU A 177 10.77 -13.38 -13.09
CA GLU A 177 11.12 -12.33 -14.06
C GLU A 177 10.11 -12.29 -15.22
N ALA A 178 9.73 -13.45 -15.76
CA ALA A 178 8.72 -13.55 -16.82
C ALA A 178 7.34 -13.04 -16.37
N VAL A 179 6.91 -13.36 -15.13
CA VAL A 179 5.67 -12.82 -14.55
C VAL A 179 5.77 -11.31 -14.40
N LEU A 180 6.87 -10.79 -13.85
CA LEU A 180 7.08 -9.36 -13.68
C LEU A 180 7.04 -8.59 -15.01
N GLN A 181 7.61 -9.15 -16.08
CA GLN A 181 7.51 -8.57 -17.42
C GLN A 181 6.06 -8.47 -17.90
N ARG A 182 5.25 -9.54 -17.72
CA ARG A 182 3.83 -9.55 -18.08
C ARG A 182 3.02 -8.57 -17.25
N VAL A 183 3.29 -8.48 -15.94
CA VAL A 183 2.66 -7.54 -15.01
C VAL A 183 2.89 -6.10 -15.47
N ARG A 184 4.13 -5.74 -15.83
CA ARG A 184 4.45 -4.39 -16.31
C ARG A 184 3.81 -4.10 -17.67
N ALA A 185 3.74 -5.09 -18.55
CA ALA A 185 3.04 -4.95 -19.83
C ALA A 185 1.54 -4.73 -19.65
N ALA A 186 0.90 -5.47 -18.73
CA ALA A 186 -0.51 -5.32 -18.40
C ALA A 186 -0.80 -3.92 -17.80
N ALA A 187 0.01 -3.48 -16.82
CA ALA A 187 -0.13 -2.16 -16.22
C ALA A 187 -0.03 -1.03 -17.26
N ARG A 188 0.94 -1.10 -18.17
CA ARG A 188 1.08 -0.12 -19.26
C ARG A 188 -0.13 -0.07 -20.20
N ARG A 189 -0.75 -1.22 -20.49
CA ARG A 189 -1.96 -1.28 -21.31
C ARG A 189 -3.14 -0.65 -20.60
N GLU A 190 -3.27 -0.90 -19.30
CA GLU A 190 -4.32 -0.32 -18.47
C GLU A 190 -4.17 1.20 -18.36
N ASP A 191 -2.94 1.70 -18.13
CA ASP A 191 -2.63 3.13 -18.13
C ASP A 191 -2.92 3.78 -19.49
N ALA A 192 -2.58 3.11 -20.60
CA ALA A 192 -2.88 3.60 -21.94
C ALA A 192 -4.39 3.62 -22.24
N ALA A 193 -5.14 2.62 -21.77
CA ALA A 193 -6.59 2.52 -21.94
C ALA A 193 -7.35 3.55 -21.08
N ALA A 194 -6.81 3.93 -19.92
CA ALA A 194 -7.42 4.96 -19.06
C ALA A 194 -7.40 6.36 -19.70
N GLY A 195 -6.56 6.59 -20.72
CA GLY A 195 -6.41 7.87 -21.41
C GLY A 195 -5.83 8.98 -20.52
N PRO A 196 -5.49 10.15 -21.09
CA PRO A 196 -5.09 11.30 -20.28
C PRO A 196 -6.26 11.74 -19.40
N VAL A 197 -6.10 11.66 -18.09
CA VAL A 197 -7.05 12.24 -17.13
C VAL A 197 -7.12 13.74 -17.42
N ARG A 198 -8.18 14.20 -18.10
CA ARG A 198 -8.44 15.62 -18.25
C ARG A 198 -8.51 16.20 -16.83
N PRO A 199 -7.69 17.20 -16.47
CA PRO A 199 -7.78 17.81 -15.16
C PRO A 199 -9.22 18.28 -14.97
N LYS A 200 -9.88 17.82 -13.90
CA LYS A 200 -11.22 18.27 -13.54
C LYS A 200 -11.18 19.81 -13.54
N PRO A 201 -12.04 20.51 -14.30
CA PRO A 201 -12.02 21.96 -14.30
C PRO A 201 -12.16 22.40 -12.85
N ILE A 202 -11.20 23.19 -12.37
CA ILE A 202 -11.28 23.81 -11.06
C ILE A 202 -12.54 24.67 -11.11
N ARG A 203 -13.67 24.14 -10.61
CA ARG A 203 -14.86 24.94 -10.36
C ARG A 203 -14.36 26.07 -9.46
N ARG A 204 -14.39 27.31 -9.97
CA ARG A 204 -14.15 28.52 -9.18
C ARG A 204 -14.96 28.36 -7.90
N SER A 205 -14.32 28.00 -6.79
CA SER A 205 -15.06 27.75 -5.57
C SER A 205 -15.52 29.13 -5.11
N GLY A 206 -16.83 29.39 -5.20
CA GLY A 206 -17.41 30.63 -4.67
C GLY A 206 -17.00 30.85 -3.21
N ARG A 207 -16.76 29.74 -2.49
CA ARG A 207 -16.25 29.70 -1.13
C ARG A 207 -14.87 30.37 -0.96
N PHE A 208 -13.97 30.34 -1.95
CA PHE A 208 -12.68 31.03 -1.85
C PHE A 208 -12.87 32.55 -1.81
N TRP A 209 -13.72 33.10 -2.68
CA TRP A 209 -14.06 34.53 -2.65
C TRP A 209 -14.89 34.90 -1.42
N THR A 210 -15.76 34.01 -0.94
CA THR A 210 -16.46 34.21 0.33
C THR A 210 -15.46 34.31 1.49
N TRP A 211 -14.49 33.40 1.60
CA TRP A 211 -13.47 33.48 2.65
C TRP A 211 -12.54 34.69 2.48
N LEU A 212 -12.18 35.07 1.25
CA LEU A 212 -11.35 36.26 0.99
C LEU A 212 -12.08 37.57 1.34
N LEU A 213 -13.37 37.68 0.99
CA LEU A 213 -14.20 38.85 1.30
C LEU A 213 -14.58 38.91 2.78
N THR A 214 -14.88 37.77 3.40
CA THR A 214 -15.18 37.70 4.84
C THR A 214 -13.92 37.97 5.68
N ALA A 215 -12.75 37.45 5.28
CA ALA A 215 -11.48 37.75 5.93
C ALA A 215 -11.03 39.21 5.73
N GLY A 216 -11.29 39.78 4.54
CA GLY A 216 -11.02 41.19 4.23
C GLY A 216 -11.88 42.14 5.07
N GLY A 217 -13.17 41.83 5.24
CA GLY A 217 -14.08 42.60 6.10
C GLY A 217 -13.84 42.43 7.61
N SER A 218 -13.19 41.32 8.01
CA SER A 218 -12.85 41.05 9.41
C SER A 218 -11.47 41.53 9.85
N THR A 219 -10.73 42.26 9.02
CA THR A 219 -9.44 42.82 9.45
C THR A 219 -9.60 43.77 10.65
N VAL A 220 -10.69 44.55 10.71
CA VAL A 220 -10.97 45.43 11.86
C VAL A 220 -11.38 44.64 13.11
N THR A 221 -12.16 43.57 12.98
CA THR A 221 -12.61 42.75 14.12
C THR A 221 -11.53 41.81 14.65
N ALA A 222 -10.73 41.19 13.77
CA ALA A 222 -9.61 40.33 14.18
C ALA A 222 -8.48 41.12 14.88
N LEU A 223 -8.23 42.36 14.46
CA LEU A 223 -7.29 43.25 15.16
C LEU A 223 -7.81 43.65 16.55
N LYS A 224 -9.13 43.81 16.72
CA LYS A 224 -9.78 44.17 17.98
C LYS A 224 -9.82 43.01 18.98
N GLU A 225 -10.11 41.80 18.51
CA GLU A 225 -10.12 40.55 19.31
C GLU A 225 -8.70 40.16 19.80
N LEU A 226 -7.67 40.44 19.01
CA LEU A 226 -6.27 40.18 19.37
C LEU A 226 -5.61 41.31 20.17
N ASN A 227 -6.38 42.35 20.55
CA ASN A 227 -5.90 43.57 21.23
C ASN A 227 -4.75 44.28 20.49
N LEU A 228 -4.65 44.11 19.16
CA LEU A 228 -3.59 44.68 18.32
C LEU A 228 -3.90 46.12 17.90
N VAL A 229 -5.06 46.66 18.27
CA VAL A 229 -5.45 48.06 17.98
C VAL A 229 -4.62 49.07 18.80
N ALA A 230 -3.99 48.62 19.90
CA ALA A 230 -3.10 49.45 20.71
C ALA A 230 -1.66 49.54 20.16
N LEU A 231 -1.33 48.80 19.09
CA LEU A 231 -0.02 48.85 18.45
C LEU A 231 0.08 50.02 17.48
N ASP A 232 1.29 50.57 17.37
CA ASP A 232 1.63 51.58 16.38
C ASP A 232 1.24 51.12 14.97
N TRP A 233 0.65 52.03 14.19
CA TRP A 233 0.11 51.77 12.86
C TRP A 233 1.16 51.20 11.89
N ARG A 234 2.45 51.49 12.11
CA ARG A 234 3.56 50.92 11.30
C ARG A 234 3.73 49.43 11.54
N VAL A 235 3.52 48.98 12.78
CA VAL A 235 3.59 47.56 13.15
C VAL A 235 2.40 46.80 12.57
N GLN A 236 1.21 47.43 12.56
CA GLN A 236 0.03 46.85 11.91
C GLN A 236 0.23 46.66 10.39
N LEU A 237 0.83 47.64 9.70
CA LEU A 237 1.18 47.51 8.27
C LEU A 237 2.21 46.41 8.01
N ALA A 238 3.22 46.28 8.88
CA ALA A 238 4.22 45.21 8.77
C ALA A 238 3.58 43.82 8.90
N ILE A 239 2.70 43.61 9.89
CA ILE A 239 1.98 42.34 10.09
C ILE A 239 1.07 42.05 8.89
N LEU A 240 0.34 43.04 8.38
CA LEU A 240 -0.53 42.87 7.22
C LEU A 240 0.27 42.46 5.98
N THR A 241 1.43 43.10 5.77
CA THR A 241 2.34 42.77 4.65
C THR A 241 2.85 41.33 4.75
N VAL A 242 3.19 40.86 5.95
CA VAL A 242 3.62 39.47 6.18
C VAL A 242 2.49 38.48 5.90
N ILE A 243 1.26 38.77 6.37
CA ILE A 243 0.10 37.89 6.13
C ILE A 243 -0.23 37.81 4.64
N VAL A 244 -0.27 38.95 3.95
CA VAL A 244 -0.52 39.01 2.50
C VAL A 244 0.60 38.30 1.73
N GLY A 245 1.86 38.48 2.14
CA GLY A 245 3.02 37.79 1.56
C GLY A 245 2.92 36.27 1.72
N PHE A 246 2.54 35.78 2.90
CA PHE A 246 2.33 34.35 3.15
C PHE A 246 1.17 33.79 2.32
N ALA A 247 0.06 34.52 2.21
CA ALA A 247 -1.08 34.10 1.41
C ALA A 247 -0.71 34.05 -0.09
N ALA A 248 -0.01 35.06 -0.61
CA ALA A 248 0.48 35.08 -1.98
C ALA A 248 1.48 33.95 -2.25
N TYR A 249 2.40 33.68 -1.33
CA TYR A 249 3.33 32.56 -1.42
C TYR A 249 2.61 31.20 -1.39
N ALA A 250 1.64 31.02 -0.48
CA ALA A 250 0.87 29.77 -0.39
C ALA A 250 0.08 29.51 -1.68
N ILE A 251 -0.52 30.54 -2.28
CA ILE A 251 -1.28 30.42 -3.54
C ILE A 251 -0.33 30.11 -4.71
N THR A 252 0.80 30.81 -4.81
CA THR A 252 1.78 30.62 -5.90
C THR A 252 2.65 29.36 -5.75
N SER A 253 2.70 28.74 -4.57
CA SER A 253 3.37 27.45 -4.34
C SER A 253 2.47 26.25 -4.60
N MET A 254 1.16 26.44 -4.78
CA MET A 254 0.26 25.35 -5.16
C MET A 254 0.58 24.83 -6.58
N PRO A 255 0.80 23.52 -6.77
CA PRO A 255 1.15 22.94 -8.07
C PRO A 255 0.12 23.24 -9.17
N ALA A 256 -1.16 23.28 -8.81
CA ALA A 256 -2.26 23.58 -9.72
C ALA A 256 -2.24 25.03 -10.23
N VAL A 257 -1.82 26.00 -9.40
CA VAL A 257 -1.73 27.42 -9.77
C VAL A 257 -0.49 27.68 -10.63
N ARG A 258 0.64 27.06 -10.29
CA ARG A 258 1.86 27.12 -11.11
C ARG A 258 1.65 26.59 -12.51
N GLN A 259 0.96 25.45 -12.64
CA GLN A 259 0.57 24.91 -13.95
C GLN A 259 -0.40 25.84 -14.71
N ALA A 260 -1.38 26.44 -14.04
CA ALA A 260 -2.33 27.36 -14.69
C ALA A 260 -1.69 28.68 -15.14
N LEU A 261 -0.65 29.15 -14.43
CA LEU A 261 0.11 30.36 -14.77
C LEU A 261 1.30 30.11 -15.70
N GLY A 262 1.53 28.87 -16.15
CA GLY A 262 2.64 28.52 -17.05
C GLY A 262 4.03 28.68 -16.41
N MET A 263 4.11 28.70 -15.08
CA MET A 263 5.38 28.81 -14.35
C MET A 263 5.94 27.40 -14.12
N LYS A 264 7.16 27.15 -14.62
CA LYS A 264 7.89 25.88 -14.40
C LYS A 264 8.41 25.76 -12.97
#